data_AF-A0A533R5E5-F1
#
_entry.id   AF-A0A533R5E5-F1
#
_cell.length_a   1.000
_cell.length_b   1.000
_cell.length_c   1.000
_cell.angle_alpha   90.00
_cell.angle_beta   90.00
_cell.angle_gamma   90.00
#
_symmetry.space_group_name_H-M   'P 1'
#
loop_
_entity.id
_entity.type
_entity.pdbx_description
1 polymer ?
#
loop_
_entity_poly.entity_id
_entity_poly.type
_entity_poly.pdbx_seq_one_letter_code
_entity_poly.pdbx_strand_id
1 'polypeptide(L)' 'MKRNLDQYVGKIVRLNRPVFQEISGRSKYQGMAIENRFLVSEISHKMRQLICYGGQLRVLVGPSDVVLI' A
#
# COMPACT_ATOMS: atom_id res chain seq x y z
N MET A 1 5.22 -12.07 -17.62
CA MET A 1 3.89 -11.45 -17.81
C MET A 1 3.90 -10.03 -17.24
N LYS A 2 3.65 -8.99 -18.05
CA LYS A 2 3.37 -7.64 -17.52
C LYS A 2 1.99 -7.68 -16.87
N ARG A 3 1.92 -7.77 -15.54
CA ARG A 3 0.66 -7.57 -14.83
C ARG A 3 0.23 -6.12 -15.07
N ASN A 4 -0.96 -5.93 -15.66
CA ASN A 4 -1.52 -4.60 -15.76
C ASN A 4 -1.75 -4.08 -14.33
N LEU A 5 -1.13 -2.95 -13.98
CA LEU A 5 -1.27 -2.38 -12.64
C LEU A 5 -2.68 -1.86 -12.42
N ASP A 6 -3.39 -1.47 -13.48
CA ASP A 6 -4.75 -0.90 -13.40
C ASP A 6 -5.73 -1.80 -12.66
N GLN A 7 -5.51 -3.12 -12.69
CA GLN A 7 -6.35 -4.09 -11.98
C GLN A 7 -6.34 -3.93 -10.45
N TYR A 8 -5.34 -3.24 -9.91
CA TYR A 8 -5.25 -2.99 -8.48
C TYR A 8 -6.14 -1.83 -8.03
N VAL A 9 -6.47 -0.88 -8.91
CA VAL A 9 -7.28 0.29 -8.53
C VAL A 9 -8.64 -0.14 -8.00
N GLY A 10 -9.05 0.44 -6.88
CA GLY A 10 -10.28 0.10 -6.17
C GLY A 10 -10.22 -1.20 -5.36
N LYS A 11 -9.07 -1.90 -5.33
CA LYS A 11 -8.88 -3.11 -4.52
C LYS A 11 -8.28 -2.79 -3.17
N ILE A 12 -8.66 -3.58 -2.17
CA ILE A 12 -8.01 -3.59 -0.86
C ILE A 12 -6.82 -4.53 -0.94
N VAL A 13 -5.67 -4.06 -0.47
CA VAL A 13 -4.43 -4.81 -0.40
C VAL A 13 -3.87 -4.81 1.02
N ARG A 14 -3.07 -5.83 1.32
CA ARG A 14 -2.16 -5.84 2.47
C ARG A 14 -0.77 -5.57 1.96
N LEU A 15 0.02 -4.85 2.74
CA LEU A 15 1.45 -4.73 2.52
C LEU A 15 2.15 -5.98 3.05
N ASN A 16 3.24 -6.37 2.39
CA ASN A 16 4.09 -7.45 2.89
C ASN A 16 4.68 -7.09 4.27
N ARG A 17 5.17 -8.10 4.98
CA ARG A 17 5.61 -7.94 6.37
C ARG A 17 6.72 -6.89 6.53
N PRO A 18 7.79 -6.87 5.73
CA PRO A 18 8.84 -5.84 5.86
C PRO A 18 8.32 -4.41 5.69
N VAL A 19 7.57 -4.16 4.61
CA VAL A 19 7.05 -2.82 4.29
C VAL A 19 6.03 -2.36 5.34
N PHE A 20 5.14 -3.25 5.77
CA PHE A 20 4.20 -2.93 6.84
C PHE A 20 4.89 -2.65 8.18
N GLN A 21 5.95 -3.39 8.51
CA GLN A 21 6.71 -3.15 9.74
C GLN A 21 7.39 -1.78 9.73
N GLU A 22 7.99 -1.37 8.61
CA GLU A 22 8.57 -0.04 8.46
C GLU A 22 7.53 1.08 8.67
N ILE A 23 6.37 0.96 8.00
CA ILE A 23 5.30 1.95 8.10
C ILE A 23 4.71 1.97 9.51
N SER A 24 4.40 0.80 10.08
CA SER A 24 3.85 0.70 11.44
C SER A 24 4.82 1.19 12.50
N GLY A 25 6.13 1.02 12.32
CA GLY A 25 7.15 1.62 13.17
C GLY A 25 7.00 3.13 13.20
N ARG A 26 6.98 3.78 12.03
CA ARG A 26 6.81 5.25 11.90
C ARG A 26 5.49 5.73 12.50
N SER A 27 4.39 5.04 12.24
CA SER A 27 3.06 5.43 12.73
C SER A 27 2.87 5.23 14.23
N LYS A 28 3.52 4.23 14.83
CA LYS A 28 3.55 4.06 16.29
C LYS A 28 4.21 5.23 16.99
N TYR A 29 5.28 5.80 16.42
CA TYR A 29 5.90 7.03 16.96
C TYR A 29 4.94 8.24 16.93
N GLN A 30 3.91 8.20 16.09
CA GLN A 30 2.88 9.24 15.99
C GLN A 30 1.59 8.87 16.75
N GLY A 31 1.59 7.79 17.54
CA GLY A 31 0.42 7.35 18.31
C GLY A 31 -0.72 6.77 17.46
N MET A 32 -0.48 6.50 16.18
CA MET A 32 -1.50 5.95 15.27
C MET A 32 -1.43 4.43 15.22
N ALA A 33 -2.50 3.77 15.66
CA ALA A 33 -2.71 2.35 15.42
C ALA A 33 -3.17 2.15 13.97
N ILE A 34 -2.43 1.35 13.20
CA ILE A 34 -2.70 1.13 11.78
C ILE A 34 -2.99 -0.32 11.50
N GLU A 35 -4.03 -0.57 10.72
CA GLU A 35 -4.34 -1.89 10.18
C GLU A 35 -3.58 -2.12 8.88
N ASN A 36 -3.19 -3.37 8.63
CA ASN A 36 -2.58 -3.72 7.35
C ASN A 36 -3.64 -3.96 6.27
N ARG A 37 -4.43 -2.92 5.97
CA ARG A 37 -5.48 -2.91 4.94
C ARG A 37 -5.48 -1.54 4.29
N PHE A 38 -5.17 -1.51 3.00
CA PHE A 38 -5.05 -0.27 2.24
C PHE A 38 -5.84 -0.36 0.95
N LEU A 39 -6.61 0.66 0.63
CA LEU A 39 -7.29 0.81 -0.65
C LEU A 39 -6.29 1.38 -1.67
N VAL A 40 -6.12 0.70 -2.81
CA VAL A 40 -5.37 1.27 -3.93
C VAL A 40 -6.26 2.29 -4.65
N SER A 41 -5.89 3.56 -4.54
CA SER A 41 -6.63 4.67 -5.15
C SER A 41 -6.21 4.92 -6.59
N GLU A 42 -4.90 4.91 -6.83
CA GLU A 42 -4.29 5.40 -8.05
C GLU A 42 -2.95 4.68 -8.29
N ILE A 43 -2.46 4.79 -9.53
CA ILE A 43 -1.17 4.22 -9.93
C ILE A 43 -0.31 5.35 -10.48
N SER A 44 0.91 5.46 -9.94
CA SER A 44 1.95 6.23 -10.60
C SER A 44 2.54 5.39 -11.73
N HIS A 45 2.02 5.54 -12.95
CA HIS A 45 2.50 4.79 -14.11
C HIS A 45 3.98 5.06 -14.42
N LYS A 46 4.42 6.30 -14.20
CA LYS A 46 5.83 6.70 -14.39
C LYS A 46 6.78 5.92 -13.48
N MET A 47 6.38 5.69 -12.23
CA MET A 47 7.21 5.00 -11.23
C MET A 47 6.82 3.53 -11.01
N ARG A 48 5.76 3.06 -11.67
CA ARG A 48 5.13 1.74 -11.46
C ARG A 48 4.80 1.47 -9.98
N GLN A 49 4.30 2.49 -9.29
CA GLN A 49 3.92 2.42 -7.88
C GLN A 49 2.41 2.50 -7.70
N LEU A 50 1.92 1.84 -6.67
CA LEU A 50 0.55 1.92 -6.19
C LEU A 50 0.47 3.00 -5.10
N ILE A 51 -0.54 3.85 -5.19
CA ILE A 51 -0.87 4.85 -4.17
C ILE A 51 -2.02 4.27 -3.34
N CYS A 52 -1.68 3.84 -2.12
CA CYS A 52 -2.63 3.17 -1.24
C CYS A 52 -2.99 4.05 -0.03
N TYR A 53 -4.24 3.97 0.42
CA TYR A 53 -4.75 4.68 1.59
C TYR A 53 -5.27 3.73 2.66
N GLY A 54 -4.93 3.98 3.92
CA GLY A 54 -5.41 3.23 5.08
C GLY A 54 -5.51 4.14 6.29
N GLY A 55 -6.73 4.35 6.80
CA GLY A 55 -6.98 5.40 7.80
C GLY A 55 -6.54 6.77 7.27
N GLN A 56 -5.65 7.45 8.02
CA GLN A 56 -5.09 8.76 7.63
C GLN A 56 -3.75 8.65 6.88
N LEU A 57 -3.31 7.43 6.52
CA LEU A 57 -2.04 7.22 5.85
C LEU A 57 -2.19 7.08 4.35
N ARG A 58 -1.31 7.78 3.64
CA ARG A 58 -1.01 7.58 2.22
C ARG A 58 0.34 6.89 2.10
N VAL A 59 0.39 5.76 1.40
CA VAL A 59 1.60 4.98 1.20
C VAL A 59 1.85 4.77 -0.29
N LEU A 60 3.10 4.90 -0.71
CA LEU A 60 3.53 4.59 -2.07
C LEU A 60 4.33 3.30 -2.02
N VAL A 61 3.85 2.26 -2.72
CA VAL A 61 4.43 0.92 -2.66
C VAL A 61 4.53 0.30 -4.05
N GLY A 62 5.48 -0.60 -4.25
CA GLY A 62 5.58 -1.37 -5.47
C GLY A 62 4.50 -2.47 -5.54
N PRO A 63 4.18 -2.99 -6.73
CA PRO A 63 3.28 -4.13 -6.88
C PRO A 63 3.80 -5.43 -6.25
N SER A 64 5.12 -5.54 -6.04
CA SER A 64 5.75 -6.65 -5.30
C SER A 64 5.53 -6.57 -3.79
N ASP A 65 5.17 -5.39 -3.30
CA ASP A 65 5.05 -5.12 -1.87
C ASP A 65 3.64 -5.36 -1.36
N VAL A 66 2.70 -5.68 -2.26
CA VAL A 66 1.28 -5.82 -1.95
C VAL A 66 0.76 -7.24 -2.20
N VAL A 67 -0.22 -7.63 -1.40
CA VAL A 67 -0.99 -8.87 -1.54
C VAL A 67 -2.47 -8.47 -1.64
N LEU A 68 -3.13 -8.89 -2.72
CA LEU A 68 -4.58 -8.71 -2.87
C LEU A 68 -5.33 -9.54 -1.82
N ILE A 69 -6.39 -8.97 -1.25
CA ILE A 69 -7.31 -9.65 -0.34
C ILE A 69 -8.55 -10.08 -1.11
#